data_AF-A0A0G0JKY1-F1
#
_entry.id   AF-A0A0G0JKY1-F1
#
_cell.length_a   1.000
_cell.length_b   1.000
_cell.length_c   1.000
_cell.angle_alpha   90.00
_cell.angle_beta   90.00
_cell.angle_gamma   90.00
#
_symmetry.space_group_name_H-M   'P 1'
#
loop_
_entity.id
_entity.type
_entity.pdbx_description
1 polymer ?
#
loop_
_entity_poly.entity_id
_entity_poly.type
_entity_poly.pdbx_seq_one_letter_code
_entity_poly.pdbx_strand_id
1 'polypeptide(L)'
;MFDKAKAGLQFMKIKKAVESESVEVEDSGVRVIISGFVGMGISEPKVKLLSVNGVENKVLLDTLNKALKKSLEVSAKKLKDMSGELQGMAGM
;
A
#
# COMPACT_ATOMS: atom_id res chain seq x y z
N MET A 1 26.51 -15.81 5.70
CA MET A 1 25.57 -15.10 6.62
C MET A 1 25.66 -13.58 6.51
N PHE A 2 26.83 -13.00 6.20
CA PHE A 2 27.04 -11.55 6.07
C PHE A 2 26.26 -10.90 4.89
N ASP A 3 26.10 -11.58 3.76
CA ASP A 3 25.41 -11.03 2.57
C ASP A 3 23.90 -10.86 2.74
N LYS A 4 23.22 -11.78 3.44
CA LYS A 4 21.78 -11.67 3.70
C LYS A 4 21.43 -10.48 4.59
N ALA A 5 22.27 -10.21 5.59
CA ALA A 5 22.10 -9.05 6.48
C ALA A 5 22.29 -7.72 5.73
N LYS A 6 23.31 -7.66 4.85
CA LYS A 6 23.56 -6.48 4.01
C LYS A 6 22.43 -6.25 3.00
N ALA A 7 21.91 -7.30 2.37
CA ALA A 7 20.76 -7.22 1.47
C ALA A 7 19.49 -6.75 2.19
N GLY A 8 19.20 -7.25 3.40
CA GLY A 8 18.06 -6.80 4.20
C GLY A 8 18.16 -5.32 4.60
N LEU A 9 19.36 -4.83 4.94
CA LEU A 9 19.58 -3.41 5.25
C LEU A 9 19.41 -2.50 4.03
N GLN A 10 19.94 -2.91 2.87
CA GLN A 10 19.76 -2.20 1.60
C GLN A 10 18.27 -2.10 1.25
N PHE A 11 17.56 -3.21 1.37
CA PHE A 11 16.12 -3.27 1.14
C PHE A 11 15.33 -2.34 2.06
N MET A 12 15.65 -2.33 3.37
CA MET A 12 15.00 -1.42 4.33
C MET A 12 15.29 0.07 4.04
N LYS A 13 16.48 0.40 3.54
CA LYS A 13 16.80 1.76 3.12
C LYS A 13 15.98 2.19 1.90
N ILE A 14 15.90 1.33 0.88
CA ILE A 14 15.09 1.57 -0.32
C ILE A 14 13.61 1.72 0.07
N LYS A 15 13.10 0.82 0.92
CA LYS A 15 11.73 0.90 1.45
C LYS A 15 11.44 2.25 2.08
N LYS A 16 12.28 2.69 3.03
CA LYS A 16 12.12 3.99 3.70
C LYS A 16 12.19 5.17 2.72
N ALA A 17 13.08 5.12 1.74
CA ALA A 17 13.22 6.18 0.75
C ALA A 17 11.93 6.33 -0.08
N VAL A 18 11.39 5.22 -0.59
CA VAL A 18 10.14 5.23 -1.39
C VAL A 18 8.92 5.61 -0.55
N GLU A 19 8.80 5.11 0.68
CA GLU A 19 7.70 5.52 1.58
C GLU A 19 7.73 7.02 1.93
N SER A 20 8.92 7.62 1.89
CA SER A 20 9.14 9.05 2.14
C SER A 20 8.78 9.91 0.93
N GLU A 21 8.91 9.36 -0.28
CA GLU A 21 8.40 10.02 -1.49
C GLU A 21 6.87 10.13 -1.41
N SER A 22 6.33 11.21 -1.95
CA SER A 22 4.90 11.42 -2.04
C SER A 22 4.57 11.75 -3.48
N VAL A 23 3.55 11.09 -4.02
CA VAL A 23 3.08 11.37 -5.36
C VAL A 23 1.89 12.30 -5.23
N GLU A 24 1.98 13.43 -5.94
CA GLU A 24 0.91 14.40 -6.04
C GLU A 24 0.30 14.32 -7.43
N VAL A 25 -1.03 14.22 -7.47
CA VAL A 25 -1.82 14.26 -8.70
C VAL A 25 -2.87 15.34 -8.52
N GLU A 26 -2.98 16.21 -9.51
CA GLU A 26 -4.04 17.20 -9.60
C GLU A 26 -4.74 17.05 -10.96
N ASP A 27 -6.04 16.80 -10.93
CA ASP A 27 -6.88 16.71 -12.13
C ASP A 27 -8.28 17.23 -11.84
N SER A 28 -8.84 18.03 -12.75
CA SER A 28 -10.22 18.51 -12.67
C SER A 28 -10.60 19.16 -11.32
N GLY A 29 -9.65 19.89 -10.70
CA GLY A 29 -9.81 20.52 -9.39
C GLY A 29 -9.69 19.57 -8.19
N VAL A 30 -9.43 18.28 -8.42
CA VAL A 30 -9.16 17.31 -7.37
C VAL A 30 -7.66 17.14 -7.20
N ARG A 31 -7.16 17.43 -6.01
CA ARG A 31 -5.75 17.23 -5.65
C ARG A 31 -5.64 16.10 -4.65
N VAL A 32 -4.78 15.13 -4.95
CA VAL A 32 -4.54 13.95 -4.12
C VAL A 32 -3.05 13.80 -3.88
N ILE A 33 -2.66 13.62 -2.62
CA ILE A 33 -1.28 13.29 -2.25
C ILE A 33 -1.29 11.91 -1.62
N ILE A 34 -0.52 10.98 -2.18
CA ILE A 34 -0.39 9.60 -1.70
C ILE A 34 1.06 9.36 -1.27
N SER A 35 1.27 8.62 -0.18
CA SER A 35 2.60 8.11 0.18
C SER A 35 3.12 7.15 -0.90
N GLY A 36 4.42 7.20 -1.19
CA GLY A 36 5.03 6.30 -2.16
C GLY A 36 4.79 4.83 -1.81
N PHE A 37 4.51 4.04 -2.85
CA PHE A 37 4.17 2.63 -2.77
C PHE A 37 5.34 1.79 -3.29
N VAL A 38 5.81 0.84 -2.48
CA VAL A 38 6.78 -0.16 -2.94
C VAL A 38 6.01 -1.40 -3.36
N GLY A 39 5.92 -1.62 -4.67
CA GLY A 39 5.37 -2.84 -5.23
C GLY A 39 6.23 -4.05 -4.85
N MET A 40 5.78 -4.80 -3.85
CA MET A 40 6.08 -6.20 -3.50
C MET A 40 5.59 -6.49 -2.07
N GLY A 41 4.36 -6.06 -1.74
CA GLY A 41 3.67 -6.49 -0.51
C GLY A 41 4.10 -5.83 0.80
N ILE A 42 4.71 -4.63 0.79
CA ILE A 42 5.31 -4.07 2.03
C ILE A 42 4.81 -2.67 2.44
N SER A 43 3.94 -2.02 1.67
CA SER A 43 3.24 -0.83 2.16
C SER A 43 1.85 -0.69 1.59
N GLU A 44 0.87 -0.39 2.45
CA GLU A 44 -0.48 -0.04 2.02
C GLU A 44 -0.44 1.39 1.44
N PRO A 45 -1.05 1.65 0.27
CA PRO A 45 -1.17 3.02 -0.22
C PRO A 45 -1.95 3.84 0.80
N LYS A 46 -1.34 4.92 1.31
CA LYS A 46 -1.98 5.83 2.24
C LYS A 46 -2.18 7.18 1.57
N VAL A 47 -3.42 7.62 1.51
CA VAL A 47 -3.75 8.96 1.04
C VAL A 47 -3.46 9.93 2.19
N LYS A 48 -2.54 10.86 1.97
CA LYS A 48 -2.11 11.89 2.94
C LYS A 48 -2.98 13.14 2.87
N LEU A 49 -3.40 13.52 1.67
CA LEU A 49 -4.23 14.70 1.44
C LEU A 49 -5.20 14.41 0.29
N LEU A 50 -6.41 14.94 0.44
CA LEU A 50 -7.40 15.01 -0.61
C LEU A 50 -8.12 16.36 -0.50
N SER A 51 -8.07 17.15 -1.56
CA SER A 51 -8.85 18.37 -1.69
C SER A 51 -9.60 18.42 -3.01
N VAL A 52 -10.74 19.12 -2.99
CA VAL A 52 -11.58 19.37 -4.17
C VAL A 52 -11.80 20.87 -4.25
N ASN A 53 -11.41 21.47 -5.38
CA ASN A 53 -11.44 22.91 -5.62
C ASN A 53 -10.76 23.71 -4.50
N GLY A 54 -9.62 23.21 -4.03
CA GLY A 54 -8.84 23.84 -2.95
C GLY A 54 -9.38 23.59 -1.53
N VAL A 55 -10.52 22.91 -1.37
CA VAL A 55 -11.09 22.59 -0.05
C VAL A 55 -10.72 21.17 0.35
N GLU A 56 -10.01 21.02 1.47
CA GLU A 56 -9.71 19.70 2.04
C GLU A 56 -10.97 18.98 2.47
N ASN A 57 -11.08 17.70 2.12
CA ASN A 57 -12.22 16.87 2.50
C ASN A 57 -11.77 15.68 3.36
N LYS A 58 -11.76 15.89 4.68
CA LYS A 58 -11.37 14.86 5.66
C LYS A 58 -12.27 13.63 5.64
N VAL A 59 -13.57 13.81 5.42
CA VAL A 59 -14.52 12.68 5.38
C VAL A 59 -14.21 11.78 4.19
N LEU A 60 -13.94 12.36 3.02
CA LEU A 60 -13.57 11.62 1.83
C LEU A 60 -12.19 10.95 1.99
N LEU A 61 -11.21 11.67 2.57
CA LEU A 61 -9.90 11.12 2.91
C LEU A 61 -9.99 9.87 3.80
N ASP A 62 -10.74 9.95 4.89
CA ASP A 62 -10.90 8.85 5.85
C ASP A 62 -11.65 7.67 5.22
N THR A 63 -12.68 7.97 4.42
CA THR A 63 -13.46 6.94 3.72
C THR A 63 -12.61 6.19 2.70
N LEU A 64 -11.80 6.92 1.93
CA LEU A 64 -10.90 6.34 0.93
C LEU A 64 -9.84 5.45 1.58
N ASN A 65 -9.20 5.92 2.65
CA ASN A 65 -8.23 5.11 3.40
C ASN A 65 -8.86 3.84 4.00
N LYS A 66 -10.09 3.91 4.53
CA LYS A 66 -10.83 2.72 4.99
C LYS A 66 -11.12 1.74 3.85
N ALA A 67 -11.51 2.23 2.68
CA ALA A 67 -11.77 1.41 1.51
C ALA A 67 -10.50 0.69 1.01
N LEU A 68 -9.36 1.38 0.97
CA LEU A 68 -8.07 0.81 0.62
C LEU A 68 -7.68 -0.33 1.57
N LYS A 69 -7.78 -0.10 2.88
CA LYS A 69 -7.50 -1.13 3.89
C LYS A 69 -8.40 -2.35 3.72
N LYS A 70 -9.71 -2.14 3.54
CA LYS A 70 -10.67 -3.24 3.32
C LYS A 70 -10.37 -4.03 2.05
N SER A 71 -9.95 -3.37 0.97
CA SER A 71 -9.55 -4.03 -0.28
C SER A 71 -8.33 -4.95 -0.08
N LEU A 72 -7.34 -4.49 0.70
CA LEU A 72 -6.17 -5.28 1.04
C LEU A 72 -6.52 -6.47 1.93
N GLU A 73 -7.36 -6.28 2.95
CA GLU A 73 -7.84 -7.36 3.82
C GLU A 73 -8.58 -8.44 3.03
N VAL A 74 -9.46 -8.05 2.09
CA VAL A 74 -10.17 -8.99 1.22
C VAL A 74 -9.21 -9.74 0.31
N SER A 75 -8.23 -9.05 -0.26
CA SER A 75 -7.23 -9.65 -1.16
C SER A 75 -6.33 -10.63 -0.39
N ALA A 76 -5.87 -10.25 0.80
CA ALA A 76 -5.08 -11.10 1.69
C ALA A 76 -5.87 -12.35 2.12
N LYS A 77 -7.16 -12.20 2.43
CA LYS A 77 -8.03 -13.33 2.77
C LYS A 77 -8.16 -14.31 1.60
N LYS A 78 -8.44 -13.81 0.38
CA LYS A 78 -8.50 -14.64 -0.83
C LYS A 78 -7.19 -15.39 -1.09
N LEU A 79 -6.04 -14.71 -0.95
CA LEU A 79 -4.74 -15.35 -1.10
C LEU A 79 -4.53 -16.46 -0.08
N LYS A 80 -4.91 -16.23 1.18
CA LYS A 80 -4.83 -17.25 2.25
C LYS A 80 -5.71 -18.45 1.94
N ASP A 81 -6.96 -18.22 1.53
CA ASP A 81 -7.92 -19.28 1.21
C ASP A 81 -7.40 -20.14 0.04
N MET A 82 -6.93 -19.50 -1.05
CA MET A 82 -6.31 -20.20 -2.19
C MET A 82 -5.04 -20.97 -1.80
N SER A 83 -4.20 -20.40 -0.92
CA SER A 83 -2.98 -21.08 -0.45
C SER A 83 -3.29 -22.32 0.39
N GLY A 84 -4.37 -22.27 1.18
CA GLY A 84 -4.85 -23.41 1.96
C GLY A 84 -5.45 -24.51 1.09
N GLU A 85 -6.22 -24.15 0.07
CA GLU A 85 -6.76 -25.08 -0.93
C GLU A 85 -5.63 -25.77 -1.71
N LEU A 86 -4.64 -25.00 -2.19
CA LEU A 86 -3.48 -25.54 -2.90
C LEU A 86 -2.65 -26.49 -2.01
N GLN A 87 -2.47 -26.16 -0.73
CA GLN A 87 -1.76 -27.02 0.21
C GLN A 87 -2.54 -28.32 0.50
N GLY A 88 -3.88 -28.26 0.54
CA GLY A 88 -4.74 -29.44 0.67
C GLY A 88 -4.70 -30.34 -0.57
N MET A 89 -4.60 -29.76 -1.78
CA MET A 89 -4.48 -30.52 -3.03
C MET A 89 -3.08 -31.11 -3.26
N ALA A 90 -2.02 -30.42 -2.82
CA ALA A 90 -0.65 -30.90 -2.93
C ALA A 90 -0.25 -31.90 -1.83
N GLY A 91 -1.09 -32.08 -0.81
CA GLY A 91 -0.93 -33.03 0.29
C GLY A 91 -1.68 -34.35 0.12
N MET A 92 -2.37 -34.56 -1.02
CA MET A 92 -2.80 -35.87 -1.51
C MET A 92 -1.80 -36.42 -2.52
#